data_AF-A0A4U7EUX4-F1
#
_entry.id   AF-A0A4U7EUX4-F1
#
_cell.length_a   1.000
_cell.length_b   1.000
_cell.length_c   1.000
_cell.angle_alpha   90.00
_cell.angle_beta   90.00
_cell.angle_gamma   90.00
#
_symmetry.space_group_name_H-M   'P 1'
#
loop_
_entity.id
_entity.type
_entity.pdbx_description
1 polymer ?
#
loop_
_entity_poly.entity_id
_entity_poly.type
_entity_poly.pdbx_seq_one_letter_code
_entity_poly.pdbx_strand_id
1 'polypeptide(L)'
;FATDRTGVGKIASWLRALGPPEITDNANVHVARLDGEHVALTEAPRRIAFDPATLETRGAFGFDDDLGEHVTAAHLVRDPETDAWFGFVTEFGRTPEYHVYRLAPDRRARERVASIAADGPGYIHDCSITTDHVVLVETPLVMPIRRALSPFSEG
;
A
#
# COMPACT_ATOMS: atom_id res chain seq x y z
N PHE A 1 -26.63 9.81 10.60
CA PHE A 1 -27.56 9.45 9.50
C PHE A 1 -28.09 8.05 9.77
N ALA A 2 -29.38 7.81 9.48
CA ALA A 2 -30.26 6.80 10.08
C ALA A 2 -29.71 5.38 10.28
N THR A 3 -29.77 4.87 11.51
CA THR A 3 -29.62 3.43 11.82
C THR A 3 -30.95 2.72 11.54
N ASP A 4 -31.00 1.98 10.43
CA ASP A 4 -32.09 1.06 10.11
C ASP A 4 -32.21 -0.01 11.20
N ARG A 5 -33.43 -0.18 11.72
CA ARG A 5 -33.79 -1.11 12.80
C ARG A 5 -34.32 -2.46 12.28
N THR A 6 -34.17 -2.75 10.99
CA THR A 6 -34.54 -4.05 10.43
C THR A 6 -33.41 -5.09 10.62
N GLY A 7 -33.78 -6.32 10.98
CA GLY A 7 -32.83 -7.41 11.27
C GLY A 7 -31.88 -7.78 10.12
N VAL A 8 -32.20 -7.36 8.90
CA VAL A 8 -31.40 -7.59 7.69
C VAL A 8 -30.09 -6.79 7.72
N GLY A 9 -30.11 -5.53 8.18
CA GLY A 9 -28.90 -4.70 8.30
C GLY A 9 -27.93 -5.23 9.36
N LYS A 10 -28.46 -5.82 10.45
CA LYS A 10 -27.65 -6.49 11.48
C LYS A 10 -27.01 -7.77 10.97
N ILE A 11 -27.73 -8.59 10.21
CA ILE A 11 -27.20 -9.82 9.62
C ILE A 11 -26.11 -9.48 8.60
N ALA A 12 -26.32 -8.47 7.75
CA ALA A 12 -25.32 -8.00 6.79
C ALA A 12 -24.06 -7.42 7.48
N SER A 13 -24.24 -6.61 8.53
CA SER A 13 -23.12 -6.10 9.33
C SER A 13 -22.36 -7.21 10.05
N TRP A 14 -23.06 -8.21 10.59
CA TRP A 14 -22.44 -9.37 11.24
C TRP A 14 -21.67 -10.24 10.24
N LEU A 15 -22.23 -10.48 9.05
CA LEU A 15 -21.55 -11.17 7.96
C LEU A 15 -20.32 -10.41 7.47
N ARG A 16 -20.36 -9.06 7.39
CA ARG A 16 -19.19 -8.23 7.08
C ARG A 16 -18.13 -8.29 8.17
N ALA A 17 -18.54 -8.31 9.44
CA ALA A 17 -17.64 -8.43 10.59
C ALA A 17 -16.93 -9.80 10.65
N LEU A 18 -17.47 -10.82 9.98
CA LEU A 18 -16.84 -12.13 9.80
C LEU A 18 -15.87 -12.18 8.60
N GLY A 19 -15.89 -11.16 7.73
CA GLY A 19 -14.92 -11.01 6.64
C GLY A 19 -13.61 -10.38 7.12
N PRO A 20 -12.54 -10.45 6.31
CA PRO A 20 -11.32 -9.70 6.61
C PRO A 20 -11.64 -8.20 6.73
N PRO A 21 -10.95 -7.46 7.62
CA PRO A 21 -11.23 -6.04 7.86
C PRO A 21 -11.16 -5.23 6.56
N GLU A 22 -12.05 -4.24 6.42
CA GLU A 22 -12.02 -3.34 5.27
C GLU A 22 -10.69 -2.57 5.26
N ILE A 23 -9.97 -2.66 4.14
CA ILE A 23 -8.73 -1.91 3.93
C ILE A 23 -9.05 -0.42 3.89
N THR A 24 -8.42 0.35 4.79
CA THR A 24 -8.62 1.79 4.88
C THR A 24 -8.16 2.52 3.62
N ASP A 25 -8.91 3.56 3.23
CA ASP A 25 -8.56 4.52 2.19
C ASP A 25 -8.02 5.84 2.74
N ASN A 26 -7.73 5.91 4.05
CA ASN A 26 -7.18 7.08 4.70
C ASN A 26 -5.71 7.31 4.26
N ALA A 27 -5.56 7.93 3.10
CA ALA A 27 -4.30 8.27 2.44
C ALA A 27 -3.63 9.50 3.09
N ASN A 28 -3.13 9.34 4.31
CA ASN A 28 -2.67 10.45 5.16
C ASN A 28 -1.16 10.48 5.47
N VAL A 29 -0.35 9.67 4.80
CA VAL A 29 1.07 9.49 5.14
C VAL A 29 1.99 10.32 4.25
N HIS A 30 1.84 10.21 2.93
CA HIS A 30 2.76 10.82 1.97
C HIS A 30 2.04 11.27 0.69
N VAL A 31 2.69 12.12 -0.11
CA VAL A 31 2.19 12.55 -1.42
C VAL A 31 3.26 12.40 -2.49
N ALA A 32 2.89 11.96 -3.68
CA ALA A 32 3.79 11.83 -4.82
C ALA A 32 3.09 12.24 -6.12
N ARG A 33 3.88 12.58 -7.14
CA ARG A 33 3.37 12.82 -8.49
C ARG A 33 3.60 11.58 -9.34
N LEU A 34 2.53 10.84 -9.65
CA LEU A 34 2.56 9.55 -10.32
C LEU A 34 1.71 9.63 -11.59
N ASP A 35 2.27 9.24 -12.75
CA ASP A 35 1.56 9.28 -14.04
C ASP A 35 0.91 10.67 -14.31
N GLY A 36 1.64 11.73 -13.96
CA GLY A 36 1.15 13.12 -14.07
C GLY A 36 0.14 13.58 -13.02
N GLU A 37 -0.42 12.70 -12.18
CA GLU A 37 -1.39 13.03 -11.13
C GLU A 37 -0.73 13.26 -9.76
N HIS A 38 -1.33 14.11 -8.91
CA HIS A 38 -0.92 14.22 -7.50
C HIS A 38 -1.71 13.20 -6.68
N VAL A 39 -0.99 12.34 -5.97
CA VAL A 39 -1.56 11.17 -5.31
C VAL A 39 -1.16 11.16 -3.85
N ALA A 40 -2.15 11.05 -2.97
CA ALA A 40 -1.98 10.80 -1.55
C ALA A 40 -1.85 9.30 -1.28
N LEU A 41 -0.95 8.95 -0.35
CA LEU A 41 -0.48 7.60 -0.09
C LEU A 41 -0.65 7.24 1.39
N THR A 42 -0.90 5.96 1.63
CA THR A 42 -0.88 5.30 2.95
C THR A 42 -0.21 3.93 2.77
N GLU A 43 -0.20 3.11 3.83
CA GLU A 43 0.45 1.80 3.82
C GLU A 43 -0.46 0.66 3.35
N ALA A 44 -1.73 0.98 3.14
CA ALA A 44 -2.67 0.12 2.45
C ALA A 44 -2.49 0.22 0.92
N PRO A 45 -2.86 -0.81 0.14
CA PRO A 45 -2.92 -0.77 -1.33
C PRO A 45 -4.11 0.09 -1.82
N ARG A 46 -4.23 1.30 -1.26
CA ARG A 46 -5.23 2.31 -1.56
C ARG A 46 -4.55 3.66 -1.65
N ARG A 47 -4.81 4.37 -2.73
CA ARG A 47 -4.18 5.64 -3.08
C ARG A 47 -5.26 6.56 -3.61
N ILE A 48 -5.14 7.84 -3.35
CA ILE A 48 -6.19 8.82 -3.65
C ILE A 48 -5.60 9.97 -4.47
N ALA A 49 -6.08 10.15 -5.69
CA ALA A 49 -5.72 11.29 -6.52
C ALA A 49 -6.42 12.56 -6.00
N PHE A 50 -5.74 13.69 -6.11
CA PHE A 50 -6.27 15.00 -5.71
C PHE A 50 -5.79 16.13 -6.64
N ASP A 51 -6.51 17.24 -6.64
CA ASP A 51 -6.10 18.46 -7.34
C ASP A 51 -5.10 19.26 -6.50
N PRO A 52 -3.88 19.57 -6.98
CA PRO A 52 -2.88 20.28 -6.18
C PRO A 52 -3.20 21.76 -5.92
N ALA A 53 -4.09 22.37 -6.71
CA ALA A 53 -4.47 23.78 -6.57
C ALA A 53 -5.69 23.94 -5.66
N THR A 54 -6.68 23.04 -5.73
CA THR A 54 -7.92 23.11 -4.93
C THR A 54 -7.94 22.17 -3.73
N LEU A 55 -7.07 21.15 -3.72
CA LEU A 55 -7.05 20.04 -2.76
C LEU A 55 -8.31 19.15 -2.79
N GLU A 56 -9.12 19.27 -3.84
CA GLU A 56 -10.29 18.41 -4.02
C GLU A 56 -9.85 16.97 -4.36
N THR A 57 -10.48 16.00 -3.68
CA THR A 57 -10.30 14.58 -3.96
C THR A 57 -10.88 14.22 -5.32
N ARG A 58 -10.05 13.62 -6.19
CA ARG A 58 -10.44 13.16 -7.54
C ARG A 58 -10.87 11.69 -7.58
N GLY A 59 -10.48 10.90 -6.57
CA GLY A 59 -10.91 9.50 -6.41
C GLY A 59 -9.74 8.54 -6.24
N ALA A 60 -10.01 7.26 -6.41
CA ALA A 60 -9.00 6.21 -6.26
C ALA A 60 -7.97 6.26 -7.41
N PHE A 61 -6.69 6.15 -7.05
CA PHE A 61 -5.59 5.96 -7.99
C PHE A 61 -5.15 4.49 -7.98
N GLY A 62 -5.15 3.85 -9.15
CA GLY A 62 -4.66 2.49 -9.35
C GLY A 62 -3.47 2.46 -10.30
N PHE A 63 -2.59 1.47 -10.11
CA PHE A 63 -1.53 1.14 -11.05
C PHE A 63 -2.04 0.17 -12.12
N ASP A 64 -1.47 0.25 -13.32
CA ASP A 64 -1.83 -0.54 -14.50
C ASP A 64 -0.86 -1.72 -14.67
N ASP A 65 -0.72 -2.51 -13.62
CA ASP A 65 0.16 -3.67 -13.58
C ASP A 65 -0.44 -4.80 -12.72
N ASP A 66 0.24 -5.94 -12.67
CA ASP A 66 -0.13 -7.13 -11.92
C ASP A 66 0.80 -7.37 -10.71
N LEU A 67 1.50 -6.34 -10.24
CA LEU A 67 2.40 -6.46 -9.10
C LEU A 67 1.56 -6.64 -7.82
N GLY A 68 1.65 -7.84 -7.24
CA GLY A 68 0.95 -8.19 -6.01
C GLY A 68 1.34 -7.28 -4.85
N GLU A 69 0.35 -6.75 -4.16
CA GLU A 69 0.53 -5.85 -3.02
C GLU A 69 -0.53 -6.11 -1.94
N HIS A 70 -0.06 -6.38 -0.73
CA HIS A 70 -0.94 -6.47 0.45
C HIS A 70 -0.65 -5.35 1.45
N VAL A 71 0.62 -4.96 1.56
CA VAL A 71 1.10 -3.78 2.30
C VAL A 71 2.05 -3.03 1.39
N THR A 72 1.94 -1.70 1.32
CA THR A 72 2.84 -0.85 0.53
C THR A 72 3.57 0.11 1.46
N ALA A 73 4.82 0.45 1.15
CA ALA A 73 5.39 1.65 1.76
C ALA A 73 4.73 2.88 1.13
N ALA A 74 4.37 3.87 1.95
CA ALA A 74 3.86 5.15 1.48
C ALA A 74 5.00 6.06 0.99
N HIS A 75 6.19 5.89 1.56
CA HIS A 75 7.37 6.65 1.21
C HIS A 75 7.99 6.10 -0.08
N LEU A 76 7.79 6.86 -1.17
CA LEU A 76 8.46 6.64 -2.44
C LEU A 76 9.68 7.56 -2.50
N VAL A 77 10.76 7.07 -3.10
CA VAL A 77 12.00 7.84 -3.25
C VAL A 77 12.20 8.15 -4.72
N ARG A 78 12.35 9.44 -5.05
CA ARG A 78 12.58 9.92 -6.41
C ARG A 78 14.06 9.89 -6.72
N ASP A 79 14.43 9.22 -7.80
CA ASP A 79 15.77 9.31 -8.38
C ASP A 79 15.97 10.69 -9.02
N PRO A 80 16.95 11.50 -8.56
CA PRO A 80 17.20 12.82 -9.11
C PRO A 80 17.72 12.81 -10.55
N GLU A 81 18.31 11.71 -11.03
CA GLU A 81 18.86 11.62 -12.39
C GLU A 81 17.78 11.23 -13.41
N THR A 82 16.95 10.24 -13.07
CA THR A 82 15.96 9.68 -14.01
C THR A 82 14.54 10.17 -13.80
N ASP A 83 14.25 10.86 -12.68
CA ASP A 83 12.90 11.24 -12.26
C ASP A 83 11.98 10.01 -11.97
N ALA A 84 12.54 8.80 -11.95
CA ALA A 84 11.77 7.62 -11.60
C ALA A 84 11.52 7.56 -10.09
N TRP A 85 10.34 7.08 -9.71
CA TRP A 85 10.03 6.74 -8.33
C TRP A 85 10.44 5.31 -8.04
N PHE A 86 11.04 5.09 -6.88
CA PHE A 86 11.29 3.78 -6.31
C PHE A 86 10.43 3.58 -5.08
N GLY A 87 9.96 2.36 -4.91
CA GLY A 87 9.22 1.92 -3.73
C GLY A 87 9.29 0.41 -3.60
N PHE A 88 8.60 -0.11 -2.59
CA PHE A 88 8.42 -1.53 -2.46
C PHE A 88 7.04 -1.86 -1.88
N VAL A 89 6.62 -3.09 -2.12
CA VAL A 89 5.41 -3.68 -1.53
C VAL A 89 5.77 -4.99 -0.85
N THR A 90 4.96 -5.37 0.14
CA THR A 90 4.97 -6.70 0.71
C THR A 90 3.81 -7.49 0.14
N GLU A 91 4.11 -8.63 -0.46
CA GLU A 91 3.13 -9.63 -0.87
C GLU A 91 3.14 -10.79 0.13
N PHE A 92 1.97 -11.12 0.68
CA PHE A 92 1.81 -12.28 1.54
C PHE A 92 1.56 -13.54 0.72
N GLY A 93 2.10 -14.66 1.19
CA GLY A 93 1.95 -15.97 0.56
C GLY A 93 2.51 -17.05 1.47
N ARG A 94 2.77 -18.24 0.92
CA ARG A 94 3.46 -19.32 1.66
C ARG A 94 4.85 -18.86 2.15
N THR A 95 5.52 -18.10 1.30
CA THR A 95 6.73 -17.34 1.61
C THR A 95 6.40 -15.90 1.26
N PRO A 96 6.28 -14.99 2.25
CA PRO A 96 6.10 -13.57 1.98
C PRO A 96 7.29 -13.00 1.21
N GLU A 97 7.04 -12.01 0.37
CA GLU A 97 8.09 -11.39 -0.45
C GLU A 97 7.99 -9.85 -0.39
N TYR A 98 9.15 -9.19 -0.42
CA TYR A 98 9.28 -7.78 -0.71
C TYR A 98 9.53 -7.59 -2.20
N HIS A 99 8.61 -6.93 -2.90
CA HIS A 99 8.83 -6.54 -4.29
C HIS A 99 9.26 -5.09 -4.37
N VAL A 100 10.53 -4.88 -4.73
CA VAL A 100 11.05 -3.56 -5.06
C VAL A 100 10.64 -3.23 -6.49
N TYR A 101 10.12 -2.03 -6.70
CA TYR A 101 9.69 -1.58 -8.01
C TYR A 101 10.21 -0.18 -8.33
N ARG A 102 10.26 0.09 -9.64
CA ARG A 102 10.50 1.39 -10.24
C ARG A 102 9.26 1.83 -11.00
N LEU A 103 8.95 3.12 -10.96
CA LEU A 103 7.88 3.74 -11.73
C LEU A 103 8.45 4.95 -12.49
N ALA A 104 8.44 4.89 -13.81
CA ALA A 104 8.83 6.03 -14.64
C ALA A 104 7.82 7.18 -14.46
N PRO A 105 8.23 8.45 -14.60
CA PRO A 105 7.40 9.62 -14.29
C PRO A 105 6.10 9.72 -15.10
N ASP A 106 6.08 9.15 -16.30
CA ASP A 106 4.99 9.17 -17.29
C ASP A 106 4.35 7.77 -17.51
N ARG A 107 4.48 6.88 -16.53
CA ARG A 107 3.91 5.54 -16.57
C ARG A 107 3.03 5.29 -15.35
N ARG A 108 1.90 4.63 -15.58
CA ARG A 108 1.02 4.07 -14.55
C ARG A 108 1.36 2.63 -14.16
N ALA A 109 2.30 1.99 -14.85
CA ALA A 109 2.69 0.60 -14.62
C ALA A 109 4.05 0.53 -13.91
N ARG A 110 4.07 -0.12 -12.75
CA ARG A 110 5.29 -0.39 -11.98
C ARG A 110 6.10 -1.48 -12.65
N GLU A 111 7.41 -1.27 -12.70
CA GLU A 111 8.37 -2.26 -13.15
C GLU A 111 9.01 -2.92 -11.92
N ARG A 112 8.83 -4.23 -11.78
CA ARG A 112 9.49 -4.98 -10.70
C ARG A 112 11.00 -5.03 -10.95
N VAL A 113 11.77 -4.49 -10.00
CA VAL A 113 13.23 -4.50 -10.02
C VAL A 113 13.76 -5.78 -9.36
N ALA A 114 13.18 -6.16 -8.22
CA ALA A 114 13.59 -7.36 -7.48
C ALA A 114 12.44 -7.91 -6.63
N SER A 115 12.50 -9.21 -6.33
CA SER A 115 11.73 -9.86 -5.27
C SER A 115 12.70 -10.45 -4.25
N ILE A 116 12.44 -10.20 -2.97
CA ILE A 116 13.24 -10.72 -1.86
C ILE A 116 12.31 -11.52 -0.95
N ALA A 117 12.59 -12.81 -0.76
CA ALA A 117 11.86 -13.63 0.19
C ALA A 117 12.09 -13.13 1.63
N ALA A 118 11.03 -13.06 2.43
CA ALA A 118 11.05 -12.62 3.81
C ALA A 118 10.72 -13.76 4.78
N ASP A 119 11.53 -13.90 5.83
CA ASP A 119 11.31 -14.88 6.91
C ASP A 119 10.45 -14.26 8.02
N GLY A 120 9.15 -14.14 7.74
CA GLY A 120 8.21 -13.42 8.61
C GLY A 120 8.40 -11.91 8.47
N PRO A 121 7.63 -11.23 7.59
CA PRO A 121 8.01 -9.92 7.12
C PRO A 121 8.00 -8.89 8.25
N GLY A 122 9.15 -8.25 8.45
CA GLY A 122 9.27 -7.03 9.22
C GLY A 122 8.39 -5.91 8.67
N TYR A 123 7.92 -5.06 9.58
CA TYR A 123 7.34 -3.77 9.25
C TYR A 123 8.47 -2.83 8.85
N ILE A 124 8.50 -2.52 7.56
CA ILE A 124 9.45 -1.59 6.94
C ILE A 124 8.62 -0.40 6.48
N HIS A 125 8.83 0.76 7.09
CA HIS A 125 8.04 1.96 6.81
C HIS A 125 8.53 2.72 5.57
N ASP A 126 9.83 2.65 5.31
CA ASP A 126 10.51 3.49 4.33
C ASP A 126 11.60 2.70 3.60
N CYS A 127 12.00 3.19 2.42
CA CYS A 127 13.13 2.71 1.65
C CYS A 127 14.06 3.87 1.34
N SER A 128 15.29 3.57 0.91
CA SER A 128 16.22 4.59 0.43
C SER A 128 16.88 4.12 -0.85
N ILE A 129 17.36 5.06 -1.66
CA ILE A 129 18.13 4.74 -2.85
C ILE A 129 19.50 5.42 -2.79
N THR A 130 20.48 4.77 -3.41
CA THR A 130 21.77 5.35 -3.82
C THR A 130 21.85 5.30 -5.34
N THR A 131 22.96 5.73 -5.93
CA THR A 131 23.19 5.62 -7.38
C THR A 131 22.95 4.19 -7.91
N ASP A 132 23.33 3.16 -7.14
CA ASP A 132 23.34 1.77 -7.64
C ASP A 132 22.53 0.79 -6.77
N HIS A 133 21.89 1.24 -5.69
CA HIS A 133 21.21 0.35 -4.74
C HIS A 133 19.88 0.92 -4.26
N VAL A 134 18.92 0.02 -4.06
CA VAL A 134 17.76 0.25 -3.18
C VAL A 134 18.05 -0.43 -1.84
N VAL A 135 17.84 0.28 -0.75
CA VAL A 135 18.10 -0.16 0.63
C VAL A 135 16.78 -0.30 1.37
N LEU A 136 16.50 -1.52 1.82
CA LEU A 136 15.43 -1.83 2.76
C LEU A 136 16.06 -2.21 4.11
N VAL A 137 15.63 -1.57 5.18
CA VAL A 137 16.08 -1.90 6.54
C VAL A 137 14.97 -2.69 7.23
N GLU A 138 15.10 -4.00 7.23
CA GLU A 138 14.16 -4.88 7.94
C GLU A 138 14.40 -4.79 9.45
N THR A 139 13.54 -4.03 10.12
CA THR A 139 13.58 -3.90 11.58
C THR A 139 13.00 -5.16 12.24
N PRO A 140 13.36 -5.47 13.51
CA PRO A 140 12.84 -6.67 14.20
C PRO A 140 11.35 -6.58 14.58
N LEU A 141 10.61 -5.56 14.12
CA LEU A 141 9.18 -5.43 14.31
C LEU A 141 8.45 -6.29 13.28
N VAL A 142 8.15 -7.55 13.62
CA VAL A 142 7.52 -8.49 12.69
C VAL A 142 6.01 -8.30 12.63
N MET A 143 5.44 -8.28 11.43
CA MET A 143 3.99 -8.26 11.24
C MET A 143 3.37 -9.61 11.59
N PRO A 144 2.43 -9.70 12.55
CA PRO A 144 1.83 -10.96 12.94
C PRO A 144 0.72 -11.36 11.96
N ILE A 145 1.07 -11.70 10.71
CA ILE A 145 0.12 -11.97 9.61
C ILE A 145 -0.98 -12.96 10.03
N ARG A 146 -0.62 -14.05 10.72
CA ARG A 146 -1.57 -15.06 11.19
C ARG A 146 -2.60 -14.51 12.19
N ARG A 147 -2.20 -13.52 12.99
CA ARG A 147 -3.10 -12.81 13.89
C ARG A 147 -3.95 -11.82 13.11
N ALA A 148 -3.35 -11.04 12.20
CA ALA A 148 -4.07 -10.06 11.38
C ALA A 148 -5.15 -10.67 10.48
N LEU A 149 -4.99 -11.94 10.06
CA LEU A 149 -5.98 -12.70 9.29
C LEU A 149 -6.95 -13.52 10.15
N SER A 150 -6.81 -13.51 11.48
CA SER A 150 -7.69 -14.24 12.38
C SER A 150 -8.94 -13.42 12.67
N PRO A 151 -10.15 -13.96 12.39
CA PRO A 151 -11.41 -13.28 12.77
C PRO A 151 -11.62 -13.22 14.29
N PHE A 152 -10.73 -13.83 15.08
CA PHE A 152 -10.78 -13.88 16.54
C PHE A 152 -9.68 -13.06 17.23
N SER A 153 -8.85 -12.32 16.49
CA SER A 153 -7.89 -11.41 17.12
C SER A 153 -8.58 -10.10 17.46
N GLU A 154 -8.62 -9.74 18.75
CA GLU A 154 -8.65 -8.33 19.11
C GLU A 154 -7.32 -7.71 18.68
N GLY A 155 -7.36 -6.50 18.12
CA GLY A 155 -6.21 -5.75 17.61
C GLY A 155 -5.01 -5.76 18.55
#